data_AF-A0A941A307-F1
#
_entry.id   AF-A0A941A307-F1
#
_cell.length_a   1.000
_cell.length_b   1.000
_cell.length_c   1.000
_cell.angle_alpha   90.00
_cell.angle_beta   90.00
_cell.angle_gamma   90.00
#
_symmetry.space_group_name_H-M   'P 1'
#
loop_
_entity.id
_entity.type
_entity.pdbx_description
1 polymer ?
#
loop_
_entity_poly.entity_id
_entity_poly.type
_entity_poly.pdbx_seq_one_letter_code
_entity_poly.pdbx_strand_id
1 'polypeptide(L)'
;MAGQKLNYRIADLQYNFSNNLNVTMSYMADKQKNYYNDAAVGFEYKAPAGITLTGEYAANRSTLAKAASGLSNPYAYYIRAKYKGANPFAPGSTGVWVQYEKAVNGFDLMGDASPGAWATPYNWSAPSGGGYANDVKGVCFGVERTLAQRLILTTTYNPLKSFDGNTDKKLISAQVWYLF
;
A
#
# COMPACT_ATOMS: atom_id res chain seq x y z
N MET A 1 -9.55 27.69 6.16
CA MET A 1 -8.57 27.44 7.24
C MET A 1 -7.20 27.80 6.71
N ALA A 2 -6.57 28.84 7.24
CA ALA A 2 -5.27 29.30 6.77
C ALA A 2 -4.13 28.40 7.30
N GLY A 3 -3.37 27.79 6.38
CA GLY A 3 -1.93 27.51 6.50
C GLY A 3 -1.39 26.85 7.77
N GLN A 4 -1.99 25.77 8.27
CA GLN A 4 -1.28 24.93 9.24
C GLN A 4 -0.12 24.22 8.55
N LYS A 5 1.12 24.48 8.99
CA LYS A 5 2.29 23.70 8.59
C LYS A 5 2.15 22.29 9.17
N LEU A 6 1.90 21.31 8.31
CA LEU A 6 1.99 19.89 8.66
C LEU A 6 3.47 19.55 8.88
N ASN A 7 3.87 19.51 10.14
CA ASN A 7 5.18 18.99 10.52
C ASN A 7 5.01 17.53 10.90
N TYR A 8 5.62 16.64 10.14
CA TYR A 8 5.59 15.21 10.37
C TYR A 8 6.78 14.76 11.20
N ARG A 9 6.53 13.79 12.09
CA ARG A 9 7.56 12.97 12.74
C ARG A 9 7.44 11.59 12.12
N ILE A 10 8.53 11.13 11.52
CA ILE A 10 8.59 9.86 10.82
C ILE A 10 9.73 9.07 11.43
N ALA A 11 9.51 7.79 11.67
CA ALA A 11 10.55 6.84 12.05
C ALA A 11 10.29 5.53 11.32
N ASP A 12 11.35 5.00 10.70
CA ASP A 12 11.32 3.73 10.00
C ASP A 12 12.49 2.87 10.48
N LEU A 13 12.19 1.61 10.80
CA LEU A 13 13.15 0.61 11.19
C LEU A 13 12.98 -0.61 10.29
N GLN A 14 14.08 -1.11 9.76
CA GLN A 14 14.14 -2.40 9.10
C GLN A 14 15.12 -3.30 9.85
N TYR A 15 14.72 -4.53 10.10
CA TYR A 15 15.57 -5.57 10.67
C TYR A 15 15.52 -6.84 9.82
N ASN A 16 16.69 -7.32 9.43
CA ASN A 16 16.85 -8.56 8.68
C ASN A 16 16.98 -9.71 9.67
N PHE A 17 15.85 -10.37 10.00
CA PHE A 17 15.83 -11.50 10.93
C PHE A 17 16.60 -12.71 10.39
N SER A 18 16.61 -12.90 9.07
CA SER A 18 17.42 -13.91 8.37
C SER A 18 17.67 -13.48 6.93
N ASN A 19 18.40 -14.29 6.15
CA ASN A 19 18.60 -14.06 4.71
C ASN A 19 17.29 -14.03 3.90
N ASN A 20 16.22 -14.62 4.44
CA ASN A 20 14.94 -14.78 3.75
C ASN A 20 13.79 -14.03 4.44
N LEU A 21 14.03 -13.37 5.58
CA LEU A 21 12.98 -12.68 6.33
C LEU A 21 13.45 -11.31 6.78
N ASN A 22 12.79 -10.29 6.28
CA ASN A 22 12.93 -8.91 6.71
C ASN A 22 11.64 -8.48 7.40
N VAL A 23 11.77 -7.70 8.46
CA VAL A 23 10.64 -7.09 9.17
C VAL A 23 10.87 -5.60 9.23
N THR A 24 9.79 -4.85 9.02
CA THR A 24 9.78 -3.39 9.10
C THR A 24 8.84 -2.94 10.20
N MET A 25 9.19 -1.82 10.81
CA MET A 25 8.31 -1.08 11.70
C MET A 25 8.37 0.39 11.28
N SER A 26 7.21 1.03 11.17
CA SER A 26 7.13 2.45 10.82
C SER A 26 6.20 3.19 11.78
N TYR A 27 6.45 4.49 11.91
CA TYR A 27 5.63 5.42 12.68
C TYR A 27 5.60 6.76 11.96
N MET A 28 4.42 7.29 11.72
CA MET A 28 4.20 8.63 11.22
C MET A 28 3.16 9.37 12.06
N ALA A 29 3.48 10.61 12.43
CA ALA A 29 2.52 11.50 13.06
C ALA A 29 2.70 12.95 12.67
N ASP A 30 1.60 13.62 12.34
CA ASP A 30 1.60 15.08 12.26
C ASP A 30 1.61 15.69 13.68
N LYS A 31 2.10 16.93 13.80
CA LYS A 31 2.29 17.63 15.09
C LYS A 31 1.04 17.59 15.99
N GLN A 32 -0.15 17.70 15.41
CA GLN A 32 -1.42 17.73 16.15
C GLN A 32 -2.11 16.36 16.18
N LYS A 33 -1.57 15.36 15.49
CA LYS A 33 -2.17 14.03 15.33
C LYS A 33 -3.58 14.09 14.75
N ASN A 34 -3.81 15.06 13.87
CA ASN A 34 -5.10 15.27 13.23
C ASN A 34 -5.29 14.27 12.09
N TYR A 35 -4.29 14.11 11.24
CA TYR A 35 -4.33 13.26 10.04
C TYR A 35 -3.62 11.93 10.27
N TYR A 36 -2.45 11.96 10.90
CA TYR A 36 -1.65 10.78 11.18
C TYR A 36 -1.19 10.73 12.62
N ASN A 37 -1.37 9.55 13.20
CA ASN A 37 -0.69 9.05 14.36
C ASN A 37 -0.70 7.54 14.20
N ASP A 38 0.04 7.09 13.19
CA ASP A 38 0.06 5.73 12.74
C ASP A 38 1.27 4.98 13.25
N ALA A 39 1.12 3.65 13.29
CA ALA A 39 2.22 2.73 13.42
C ALA A 39 1.92 1.53 12.54
N ALA A 40 2.94 1.01 11.87
CA ALA A 40 2.83 -0.19 11.06
C ALA A 40 3.92 -1.21 11.40
N VAL A 41 3.59 -2.47 11.13
CA VAL A 41 4.53 -3.58 11.09
C VAL A 41 4.38 -4.29 9.76
N GLY A 42 5.51 -4.48 9.08
CA GLY A 42 5.56 -5.14 7.78
C GLY A 42 6.56 -6.28 7.76
N PHE A 43 6.47 -7.10 6.72
CA PHE A 43 7.43 -8.16 6.47
C PHE A 43 7.64 -8.38 4.97
N GLU A 44 8.83 -8.90 4.66
CA GLU A 44 9.14 -9.54 3.38
C GLU A 44 9.74 -10.92 3.68
N TYR A 45 9.14 -11.96 3.12
CA TYR A 45 9.62 -13.33 3.21
C TYR A 45 9.89 -13.91 1.82
N LYS A 46 11.15 -14.28 1.56
CA LYS A 46 11.61 -14.95 0.33
C LYS A 46 11.47 -16.45 0.50
N ALA A 47 10.34 -16.98 0.05
CA ALA A 47 10.07 -18.41 0.05
C ALA A 47 10.83 -19.13 -1.08
N PRO A 48 11.00 -20.46 -0.99
CA PRO A 48 11.57 -21.26 -2.07
C PRO A 48 10.81 -21.11 -3.40
N ALA A 49 11.43 -21.58 -4.48
CA ALA A 49 10.86 -21.57 -5.83
C ALA A 49 10.55 -20.17 -6.41
N GLY A 50 11.16 -19.11 -5.88
CA GLY A 50 11.00 -17.75 -6.39
C GLY A 50 9.70 -17.08 -5.98
N ILE A 51 9.12 -17.48 -4.84
CA ILE A 51 7.95 -16.83 -4.26
C ILE A 51 8.43 -15.79 -3.24
N THR A 52 7.87 -14.59 -3.29
CA THR A 52 8.04 -13.55 -2.26
C THR A 52 6.69 -13.23 -1.65
N LEU A 53 6.60 -13.33 -0.32
CA LEU A 53 5.46 -12.86 0.45
C LEU A 53 5.80 -11.50 1.04
N THR A 54 4.91 -10.54 0.90
CA THR A 54 5.03 -9.22 1.55
C THR A 54 3.71 -8.88 2.22
N GLY A 55 3.76 -8.17 3.32
CA GLY A 55 2.55 -7.70 3.97
C GLY A 55 2.85 -6.61 4.96
N GLU A 56 1.83 -5.85 5.28
CA GLU A 56 1.88 -4.78 6.27
C GLU A 56 0.55 -4.71 6.99
N TYR A 57 0.59 -4.48 8.30
CA TYR A 57 -0.56 -4.09 9.10
C TYR A 57 -0.24 -2.77 9.77
N ALA A 58 -1.18 -1.83 9.67
CA ALA A 58 -1.04 -0.50 10.22
C ALA A 58 -2.30 -0.07 10.96
N ALA A 59 -2.13 0.76 11.99
CA ALA A 59 -3.22 1.39 12.72
C ALA A 59 -2.98 2.90 12.81
N ASN A 60 -3.98 3.70 12.44
CA ASN A 60 -3.92 5.18 12.48
C ASN A 60 -4.84 5.72 13.57
N ARG A 61 -4.26 6.23 14.65
CA ARG A 61 -4.99 6.73 15.84
C ARG A 61 -5.28 8.22 15.80
N SER A 62 -5.14 8.85 14.63
CA SER A 62 -5.39 10.29 14.47
C SER A 62 -6.84 10.65 14.73
N THR A 63 -7.08 11.92 15.07
CA THR A 63 -8.42 12.43 15.37
C THR A 63 -9.35 12.27 14.17
N LEU A 64 -8.90 12.61 12.96
CA LEU A 64 -9.74 12.55 11.76
C LEU A 64 -9.95 11.12 11.26
N ALA A 65 -8.95 10.23 11.40
CA ALA A 65 -9.14 8.82 11.03
C ALA A 65 -10.20 8.14 11.92
N LYS A 66 -10.19 8.41 13.23
CA LYS A 66 -11.23 7.90 14.15
C LYS A 66 -12.61 8.48 13.81
N ALA A 67 -12.68 9.79 13.56
CA ALA A 67 -13.94 10.43 13.22
C ALA A 67 -14.55 9.90 11.91
N ALA A 68 -13.73 9.71 10.87
CA ALA A 68 -14.18 9.23 9.56
C ALA A 68 -14.53 7.73 9.53
N SER A 69 -13.82 6.91 10.32
CA SER A 69 -14.10 5.47 10.42
C SER A 69 -15.21 5.11 11.41
N GLY A 70 -15.46 5.97 12.40
CA GLY A 70 -16.26 5.61 13.59
C GLY A 70 -15.58 4.61 14.52
N LEU A 71 -14.29 4.29 14.31
CA LEU A 71 -13.53 3.32 15.10
C LEU A 71 -12.55 4.02 16.05
N SER A 72 -12.27 3.40 17.19
CA SER A 72 -11.25 3.87 18.13
C SER A 72 -9.82 3.64 17.64
N ASN A 73 -9.62 2.62 16.80
CA ASN A 73 -8.34 2.26 16.20
C ASN A 73 -8.52 1.88 14.71
N PRO A 74 -8.66 2.88 13.83
CA PRO A 74 -8.67 2.69 12.38
C PRO A 74 -7.46 1.88 11.91
N TYR A 75 -7.66 0.97 10.96
CA TYR A 75 -6.61 0.07 10.50
C TYR A 75 -6.62 -0.15 8.99
N ALA A 76 -5.47 -0.54 8.47
CA ALA A 76 -5.29 -1.00 7.12
C ALA A 76 -4.27 -2.14 7.08
N TYR A 77 -4.42 -3.06 6.14
CA TYR A 77 -3.42 -4.07 5.87
C TYR A 77 -3.48 -4.58 4.44
N TYR A 78 -2.37 -5.16 4.01
CA TYR A 78 -2.33 -5.97 2.80
C TYR A 78 -1.42 -7.18 2.99
N ILE A 79 -1.63 -8.18 2.15
CA ILE A 79 -0.70 -9.29 1.96
C ILE A 79 -0.62 -9.60 0.47
N ARG A 80 0.60 -9.76 -0.04
CA ARG A 80 0.89 -10.04 -1.44
C ARG A 80 1.78 -11.27 -1.56
N ALA A 81 1.38 -12.20 -2.42
CA ALA A 81 2.23 -13.27 -2.91
C ALA A 81 2.64 -12.97 -4.35
N LYS A 82 3.95 -12.96 -4.59
CA LYS A 82 4.54 -12.68 -5.89
C LYS A 82 5.40 -13.86 -6.33
N TYR A 83 5.18 -14.35 -7.55
CA TYR A 83 6.01 -15.38 -8.17
C TYR A 83 6.94 -14.73 -9.19
N LYS A 84 8.25 -14.92 -8.99
CA LYS A 84 9.32 -14.25 -9.74
C LYS A 84 9.15 -12.74 -9.74
N GLY A 85 9.63 -12.06 -10.77
CA GLY A 85 9.51 -10.63 -10.93
C GLY A 85 10.17 -10.17 -12.22
N ALA A 86 9.72 -9.03 -12.72
CA ALA A 86 10.43 -8.25 -13.70
C ALA A 86 11.75 -7.79 -13.07
N ASN A 87 12.85 -8.21 -13.66
CA ASN A 87 14.20 -7.74 -13.36
C ASN A 87 14.56 -6.66 -14.39
N PRO A 88 14.83 -5.41 -13.97
CA PRO A 88 15.11 -4.31 -14.90
C PRO A 88 16.35 -4.56 -15.77
N PHE A 89 17.22 -5.51 -15.41
CA PHE A 89 18.43 -5.84 -16.16
C PHE A 89 18.28 -7.10 -17.03
N ALA A 90 17.11 -7.74 -17.04
CA ALA A 90 16.85 -8.95 -17.83
C ALA A 90 15.58 -8.77 -18.68
N PRO A 91 15.69 -8.26 -19.92
CA PRO A 91 14.55 -8.18 -20.84
C PRO A 91 13.81 -9.51 -20.98
N GLY A 92 12.49 -9.47 -20.97
CA GLY A 92 11.63 -10.65 -21.00
C GLY A 92 11.37 -11.31 -19.64
N SER A 93 12.08 -10.93 -18.58
CA SER A 93 11.75 -11.38 -17.23
C SER A 93 10.32 -10.95 -16.86
N THR A 94 9.59 -11.87 -16.24
CA THR A 94 8.16 -11.73 -15.97
C THR A 94 7.86 -12.18 -14.55
N GLY A 95 6.91 -11.51 -13.91
CA GLY A 95 6.34 -11.91 -12.63
C GLY A 95 4.82 -11.80 -12.63
N VAL A 96 4.20 -12.53 -11.71
CA VAL A 96 2.77 -12.40 -11.41
C VAL A 96 2.59 -12.28 -9.92
N TRP A 97 1.55 -11.57 -9.50
CA TRP A 97 1.24 -11.44 -8.09
C TRP A 97 -0.26 -11.40 -7.84
N VAL A 98 -0.62 -11.82 -6.63
CA VAL A 98 -1.95 -11.67 -6.04
C VAL A 98 -1.79 -10.95 -4.72
N GLN A 99 -2.66 -9.97 -4.46
CA GLN A 99 -2.69 -9.20 -3.22
C GLN A 99 -4.10 -9.20 -2.66
N TYR A 100 -4.24 -9.44 -1.35
CA TYR A 100 -5.43 -9.03 -0.64
C TYR A 100 -5.13 -7.76 0.12
N GLU A 101 -6.02 -6.78 0.05
CA GLU A 101 -5.88 -5.53 0.79
C GLU A 101 -7.21 -5.11 1.42
N LYS A 102 -7.12 -4.43 2.56
CA LYS A 102 -8.26 -3.94 3.31
C LYS A 102 -7.86 -2.71 4.12
N ALA A 103 -8.62 -1.63 4.00
CA ALA A 103 -8.46 -0.44 4.81
C ALA A 103 -9.83 0.15 5.18
N VAL A 104 -9.98 0.54 6.44
CA VAL A 104 -11.19 1.23 6.89
C VAL A 104 -11.30 2.61 6.24
N ASN A 105 -12.50 3.17 6.18
CA ASN A 105 -12.67 4.56 5.77
C ASN A 105 -11.94 5.50 6.73
N GLY A 106 -11.25 6.50 6.20
CA GLY A 106 -10.48 7.48 6.97
C GLY A 106 -9.07 7.04 7.37
N PHE A 107 -8.60 5.84 7.02
CA PHE A 107 -7.25 5.42 7.43
C PHE A 107 -6.15 6.27 6.80
N ASP A 108 -6.24 6.54 5.50
CA ASP A 108 -5.24 7.28 4.74
C ASP A 108 -5.87 8.52 4.09
N LEU A 109 -6.13 9.55 4.91
CA LEU A 109 -6.89 10.75 4.50
C LEU A 109 -6.09 11.74 3.65
N MET A 110 -4.76 11.69 3.66
CA MET A 110 -3.90 12.57 2.84
C MET A 110 -3.22 11.84 1.68
N GLY A 111 -3.27 10.51 1.67
CA GLY A 111 -2.66 9.70 0.63
C GLY A 111 -1.15 9.53 0.75
N ASP A 112 -0.70 9.30 1.98
CA ASP A 112 0.70 9.03 2.30
C ASP A 112 1.05 7.54 2.20
N ALA A 113 0.07 6.64 1.98
CA ALA A 113 0.37 5.24 1.69
C ALA A 113 1.13 5.08 0.35
N SER A 114 2.07 4.14 0.29
CA SER A 114 2.88 3.95 -0.92
C SER A 114 2.07 3.35 -2.08
N PRO A 115 2.04 3.98 -3.26
CA PRO A 115 1.42 3.41 -4.46
C PRO A 115 2.10 2.14 -4.98
N GLY A 116 3.34 1.84 -4.55
CA GLY A 116 4.02 0.59 -4.92
C GLY A 116 3.57 -0.62 -4.09
N ALA A 117 3.17 -0.36 -2.84
CA ALA A 117 2.70 -1.38 -1.90
C ALA A 117 1.19 -1.66 -2.06
N TRP A 118 0.40 -0.60 -2.29
CA TRP A 118 -1.04 -0.70 -2.46
C TRP A 118 -1.40 -0.80 -3.94
N ALA A 119 -2.27 -1.75 -4.29
CA ALA A 119 -2.67 -1.98 -5.67
C ALA A 119 -3.87 -1.11 -6.09
N THR A 120 -4.34 -0.22 -5.22
CA THR A 120 -5.52 0.63 -5.41
C THR A 120 -5.19 1.90 -6.18
N PRO A 121 -6.19 2.59 -6.78
CA PRO A 121 -6.03 3.99 -7.17
C PRO A 121 -6.15 4.91 -5.95
N TYR A 122 -5.69 6.16 -6.12
CA TYR A 122 -5.99 7.24 -5.18
C TYR A 122 -7.51 7.42 -5.06
N ASN A 123 -8.04 7.40 -3.83
CA ASN A 123 -9.46 7.47 -3.52
C ASN A 123 -9.99 8.91 -3.47
N TRP A 124 -10.24 9.51 -4.63
CA TRP A 124 -10.77 10.88 -4.76
C TRP A 124 -12.14 11.13 -4.13
N SER A 125 -12.87 10.10 -3.67
CA SER A 125 -14.19 10.26 -3.02
C SER A 125 -14.12 10.43 -1.50
N ALA A 126 -12.94 10.38 -0.88
CA ALA A 126 -12.79 10.68 0.55
C ALA A 126 -12.81 12.20 0.79
N PRO A 127 -13.29 12.67 1.97
CA PRO A 127 -13.46 14.11 2.26
C PRO A 127 -12.16 14.94 2.31
N SER A 128 -11.00 14.28 2.25
CA SER A 128 -9.69 14.86 1.94
C SER A 128 -8.95 13.86 1.05
N GLY A 129 -8.25 14.32 0.01
CA GLY A 129 -7.75 13.54 -1.15
C GLY A 129 -7.40 12.09 -0.84
N GLY A 130 -8.37 11.18 -0.86
CA GLY A 130 -8.23 9.90 -0.18
C GLY A 130 -7.09 9.08 -0.75
N GLY A 131 -6.32 8.49 0.14
CA GLY A 131 -5.16 7.71 -0.20
C GLY A 131 -5.46 6.32 -0.74
N TYR A 132 -4.38 5.62 -1.08
CA TYR A 132 -4.42 4.26 -1.59
C TYR A 132 -4.97 3.28 -0.55
N ALA A 133 -4.71 3.53 0.74
CA ALA A 133 -5.17 2.71 1.84
C ALA A 133 -6.44 3.29 2.51
N ASN A 134 -7.48 3.63 1.74
CA ASN A 134 -8.68 4.27 2.31
C ASN A 134 -9.99 3.68 1.77
N ASP A 135 -10.86 3.21 2.67
CA ASP A 135 -12.19 2.67 2.33
C ASP A 135 -12.15 1.66 1.18
N VAL A 136 -11.41 0.57 1.38
CA VAL A 136 -11.17 -0.42 0.34
C VAL A 136 -11.08 -1.82 0.92
N LYS A 137 -11.54 -2.82 0.16
CA LYS A 137 -11.28 -4.24 0.39
C LYS A 137 -11.34 -5.02 -0.90
N GLY A 138 -10.49 -6.03 -1.03
CA GLY A 138 -10.61 -7.03 -2.07
C GLY A 138 -9.30 -7.70 -2.45
N VAL A 139 -9.38 -8.51 -3.51
CA VAL A 139 -8.23 -9.18 -4.11
C VAL A 139 -7.84 -8.43 -5.37
N CYS A 140 -6.54 -8.23 -5.55
CA CYS A 140 -5.90 -7.58 -6.68
C CYS A 140 -4.96 -8.56 -7.36
N PHE A 141 -4.86 -8.45 -8.68
CA PHE A 141 -4.00 -9.28 -9.50
C PHE A 141 -3.10 -8.39 -10.33
N GLY A 142 -1.85 -8.81 -10.54
CA GLY A 142 -0.98 -8.11 -11.46
C GLY A 142 0.02 -9.00 -12.15
N VAL A 143 0.43 -8.52 -13.32
CA VAL A 143 1.47 -9.10 -14.16
C VAL A 143 2.47 -8.00 -14.46
N GLU A 144 3.75 -8.32 -14.34
CA GLU A 144 4.83 -7.39 -14.64
C GLU A 144 5.83 -8.03 -15.60
N ARG A 145 6.38 -7.22 -16.52
CA ARG A 145 7.37 -7.67 -17.50
C ARG A 145 8.39 -6.58 -17.81
N THR A 146 9.66 -6.96 -17.85
CA THR A 146 10.72 -6.11 -18.39
C THR A 146 10.64 -6.11 -19.92
N LEU A 147 10.23 -4.99 -20.51
CA LEU A 147 10.09 -4.83 -21.97
C LEU A 147 11.44 -4.57 -22.65
N ALA A 148 12.27 -3.77 -22.01
CA ALA A 148 13.64 -3.47 -22.41
C ALA A 148 14.49 -3.25 -21.16
N GLN A 149 15.80 -3.14 -21.31
CA GLN A 149 16.67 -2.84 -20.17
C GLN A 149 16.18 -1.54 -19.50
N ARG A 150 15.97 -1.62 -18.18
CA ARG A 150 15.44 -0.58 -17.30
C ARG A 150 13.97 -0.20 -17.55
N LEU A 151 13.25 -0.87 -18.45
CA LEU A 151 11.85 -0.57 -18.76
C LEU A 151 10.93 -1.72 -18.32
N ILE A 152 10.11 -1.49 -17.30
CA ILE A 152 9.16 -2.47 -16.77
C ILE A 152 7.73 -1.98 -17.03
N LEU A 153 6.90 -2.86 -17.57
CA LEU A 153 5.44 -2.68 -17.66
C LEU A 153 4.77 -3.54 -16.60
N THR A 154 3.85 -2.95 -15.84
CA THR A 154 2.97 -3.65 -14.90
C THR A 154 1.51 -3.39 -15.27
N THR A 155 0.71 -4.43 -15.36
CA THR A 155 -0.74 -4.34 -15.57
C THR A 155 -1.45 -4.96 -14.38
N THR A 156 -2.52 -4.33 -13.90
CA THR A 156 -3.28 -4.80 -12.75
C THR A 156 -4.78 -4.91 -13.05
N TYR A 157 -5.43 -5.86 -12.40
CA TYR A 157 -6.88 -5.97 -12.32
C TYR A 157 -7.30 -6.09 -10.85
N ASN A 158 -8.10 -5.14 -10.40
CA ASN A 158 -8.41 -4.94 -9.00
C ASN A 158 -9.94 -4.91 -8.83
N PRO A 159 -10.60 -6.07 -8.65
CA PRO A 159 -12.04 -6.18 -8.40
C PRO A 159 -12.45 -5.73 -6.98
N LEU A 160 -12.09 -4.50 -6.61
CA LEU A 160 -12.21 -3.97 -5.26
C LEU A 160 -13.61 -3.42 -4.95
N LYS A 161 -13.88 -3.28 -3.65
CA LYS A 161 -15.07 -2.62 -3.10
C LYS A 161 -14.69 -1.68 -1.95
N SER A 162 -15.60 -0.81 -1.53
CA SER A 162 -15.51 -0.09 -0.26
C SER A 162 -15.42 -1.06 0.92
N PHE A 163 -14.99 -0.56 2.08
CA PHE A 163 -14.81 -1.37 3.29
C PHE A 163 -16.12 -2.07 3.71
N ASP A 164 -17.26 -1.41 3.59
CA ASP A 164 -18.58 -2.00 3.86
C ASP A 164 -19.01 -3.00 2.76
N GLY A 165 -18.48 -2.87 1.54
CA GLY A 165 -18.79 -3.72 0.39
C GLY A 165 -19.94 -3.21 -0.48
N ASN A 166 -20.45 -2.01 -0.20
CA ASN A 166 -21.61 -1.45 -0.87
C ASN A 166 -21.25 -0.63 -2.12
N THR A 167 -20.02 -0.11 -2.20
CA THR A 167 -19.55 0.69 -3.32
C THR A 167 -18.51 -0.08 -4.12
N ASP A 168 -18.66 -0.11 -5.44
CA ASP A 168 -17.68 -0.68 -6.35
C ASP A 168 -16.44 0.24 -6.44
N LYS A 169 -15.25 -0.35 -6.33
CA LYS A 169 -13.96 0.35 -6.39
C LYS A 169 -13.04 -0.28 -7.46
N LYS A 170 -13.64 -0.90 -8.49
CA LYS A 170 -12.89 -1.66 -9.49
C LYS A 170 -11.93 -0.79 -10.27
N LEU A 171 -10.75 -1.33 -10.56
CA LEU A 171 -9.75 -0.68 -11.40
C LEU A 171 -9.03 -1.69 -12.30
N ILE A 172 -8.77 -1.27 -13.54
CA ILE A 172 -7.71 -1.83 -14.38
C ILE A 172 -6.67 -0.74 -14.56
N SER A 173 -5.40 -1.06 -14.37
CA SER A 173 -4.32 -0.09 -14.55
C SER A 173 -3.15 -0.69 -15.32
N ALA A 174 -2.40 0.19 -16.01
CA ALA A 174 -1.12 -0.14 -16.62
C ALA A 174 -0.10 0.94 -16.23
N GLN A 175 1.07 0.54 -15.77
CA GLN A 175 2.14 1.42 -15.30
C GLN A 175 3.45 1.05 -16.00
N VAL A 176 4.19 2.06 -16.44
CA VAL A 176 5.50 1.89 -17.05
C VAL A 176 6.55 2.57 -16.16
N TRP A 177 7.57 1.81 -15.79
CA TRP A 177 8.70 2.27 -15.00
C TRP A 177 9.97 2.28 -15.84
N TYR A 178 10.66 3.42 -15.91
CA TYR A 178 11.98 3.54 -16.49
C TYR A 178 13.01 3.89 -15.42
N LEU A 179 14.07 3.08 -15.31
CA LEU A 179 15.14 3.30 -14.34
C LEU A 179 16.34 3.99 -15.03
N PHE A 180 16.70 5.18 -14.56
CA PHE A 180 17.83 5.97 -15.09
C PHE A 180 19.19 5.44 -14.62
#